data_AF-A0AAW0GDD3-F1
#
_entry.id   AF-A0AAW0GDD3-F1
#
_cell.length_a   1.000
_cell.length_b   1.000
_cell.length_c   1.000
_cell.angle_alpha   90.00
_cell.angle_beta   90.00
_cell.angle_gamma   90.00
#
_symmetry.space_group_name_H-M   'P 1'
#
loop_
_entity.id
_entity.type
_entity.pdbx_description
1 polymer ?
#
loop_
_entity_poly.entity_id
_entity_poly.type
_entity_poly.pdbx_seq_one_letter_code
_entity_poly.pdbx_strand_id
1 'polypeptide(L)'
;MIVDAEMGMPLDLSQFECLWDENMDDSALNPDPNNLPPLDPKDQFLLDNAPGTFTSNGFSTSASGTSTPTIVPNVTWLRKTEYLTRDSDSSMRVGSTQEAKQAEVAIDVSRFAQLQTIESSFAATDNFDLTSLKHPNKPGVSAVDSYEIFPDAELWANAYDLFRFSERPGERPPDVEDPRLDCAILRPMESDGDHFLAYYLTKEDEAAVRFKEERLARDPSAPEEEPTPFHFARDYEVVKVEQEVPNEFLLMIHDGEDEDIKDDDLFGKPKPLRPKAAYYKNIERKMVLKKKRVDQFDTYHDKWHVVKVTHVPMSKEEEDEREEVLAEVMDPMYLLGRADMDAEGEVETEDHATSRPENGIAGFVDAVDVFGE
;
A
#
# COMPACT_ATOMS: atom_id res chain seq x y z
N MET A 1 35.40 1.35 -55.01
CA MET A 1 35.57 0.32 -56.07
C MET A 1 35.58 1.09 -57.38
N ILE A 2 36.70 1.16 -58.09
CA ILE A 2 36.81 1.83 -59.39
C ILE A 2 36.86 0.69 -60.42
N VAL A 3 35.83 0.59 -61.26
CA VAL A 3 35.71 -0.49 -62.27
C VAL A 3 36.35 -0.03 -63.58
N ASP A 4 36.02 1.18 -64.03
CA ASP A 4 36.61 1.86 -65.19
C ASP A 4 36.55 3.40 -64.99
N ALA A 5 36.92 4.16 -66.02
CA ALA A 5 36.88 5.63 -66.00
C ALA A 5 35.45 6.21 -65.96
N GLU A 6 34.44 5.41 -66.30
CA GLU A 6 33.03 5.83 -66.37
C GLU A 6 32.19 5.20 -65.24
N MET A 7 32.85 4.72 -64.18
CA MET A 7 32.25 4.13 -62.99
C MET A 7 31.29 2.95 -63.27
N GLY A 8 31.55 2.21 -64.35
CA GLY A 8 30.74 1.06 -64.77
C GLY A 8 29.46 1.42 -65.52
N MET A 9 29.28 2.68 -65.92
CA MET A 9 28.16 3.16 -66.74
C MET A 9 28.70 3.77 -68.04
N PRO A 10 28.83 2.99 -69.13
CA PRO A 10 29.46 3.48 -70.34
C PRO A 10 28.61 4.55 -71.05
N LEU A 11 29.19 5.72 -71.33
CA LEU A 11 28.51 6.86 -71.96
C LEU A 11 28.73 6.87 -73.47
N ASP A 12 28.15 5.89 -74.17
CA ASP A 12 28.26 5.77 -75.62
C ASP A 12 27.04 6.35 -76.36
N LEU A 13 27.19 7.57 -76.86
CA LEU A 13 26.13 8.27 -77.61
C LEU A 13 25.93 7.73 -79.04
N SER A 14 26.83 6.90 -79.56
CA SER A 14 26.71 6.36 -80.92
C SER A 14 25.54 5.39 -81.10
N GLN A 15 24.99 4.88 -80.00
CA GLN A 15 23.88 3.92 -79.99
C GLN A 15 22.51 4.59 -80.19
N PHE A 16 22.43 5.92 -80.12
CA PHE A 16 21.19 6.66 -80.25
C PHE A 16 21.10 7.31 -81.64
N GLU A 17 20.34 6.69 -82.54
CA GLU A 17 20.15 7.15 -83.92
C GLU A 17 19.56 8.58 -83.99
N CYS A 18 18.75 8.97 -82.99
CA CYS A 18 18.14 10.30 -82.87
C CYS A 18 19.13 11.46 -82.73
N LEU A 19 20.39 11.20 -82.38
CA LEU A 19 21.44 12.23 -82.33
C LEU A 19 22.09 12.50 -83.69
N TRP A 20 21.87 11.62 -84.67
CA TRP A 20 22.54 11.65 -85.97
C TRP A 20 21.61 12.02 -87.13
N ASP A 21 20.29 12.00 -86.93
CA ASP A 21 19.30 12.33 -87.95
C ASP A 21 18.13 13.16 -87.38
N GLU A 22 17.69 14.21 -88.07
CA GLU A 22 16.85 15.29 -87.52
C GLU A 22 15.37 14.89 -87.29
N ASN A 23 14.93 13.71 -87.75
CA ASN A 23 13.52 13.29 -87.73
C ASN A 23 13.28 11.96 -87.01
N MET A 24 14.19 11.53 -86.15
CA MET A 24 14.06 10.28 -85.41
C MET A 24 13.57 10.48 -83.97
N ASP A 25 12.95 9.43 -83.44
CA ASP A 25 12.32 9.42 -82.12
C ASP A 25 13.37 9.53 -81.00
N ASP A 26 13.31 10.61 -80.20
CA ASP A 26 14.24 10.85 -79.10
C ASP A 26 13.79 10.26 -77.76
N SER A 27 12.63 9.59 -77.75
CA SER A 27 11.99 9.05 -76.53
C SER A 27 12.88 8.07 -75.75
N ALA A 28 13.85 7.43 -76.40
CA ALA A 28 14.80 6.52 -75.77
C ALA A 28 15.86 7.24 -74.92
N LEU A 29 16.20 8.50 -75.26
CA LEU A 29 17.16 9.32 -74.53
C LEU A 29 16.45 10.28 -73.56
N ASN A 30 15.32 10.82 -73.98
CA ASN A 30 14.52 11.80 -73.24
C ASN A 30 13.12 11.21 -72.96
N PRO A 31 12.91 10.54 -71.81
CA PRO A 31 11.58 10.05 -71.46
C PRO A 31 10.58 11.21 -71.31
N ASP A 32 9.33 11.01 -71.73
CA ASP A 32 8.27 12.03 -71.65
C ASP A 32 8.01 12.43 -70.19
N PRO A 33 8.21 13.71 -69.82
CA PRO A 33 8.02 14.17 -68.44
C PRO A 33 6.56 14.05 -67.96
N ASN A 34 5.60 13.95 -68.88
CA ASN A 34 4.18 13.84 -68.55
C ASN A 34 3.70 12.39 -68.45
N ASN A 35 4.54 11.41 -68.83
CA ASN A 35 4.18 10.00 -68.88
C ASN A 35 5.30 9.11 -68.28
N LEU A 36 5.63 9.36 -67.02
CA LEU A 36 6.65 8.59 -66.30
C LEU A 36 6.07 7.24 -65.82
N PRO A 37 6.83 6.13 -65.96
CA PRO A 37 6.40 4.83 -65.44
C PRO A 37 6.33 4.83 -63.90
N PRO A 38 5.46 4.00 -63.29
CA PRO A 38 5.42 3.87 -61.84
C PRO A 38 6.75 3.32 -61.32
N LEU A 39 7.29 3.95 -60.28
CA LEU A 39 8.57 3.60 -59.68
C LEU A 39 8.49 2.27 -58.92
N ASP A 40 9.49 1.38 -59.08
CA ASP A 40 9.60 0.18 -58.27
C ASP A 40 9.84 0.56 -56.80
N PRO A 41 9.14 -0.04 -55.81
CA PRO A 41 9.39 0.20 -54.39
C PRO A 41 10.85 0.05 -53.95
N LYS A 42 11.65 -0.79 -54.62
CA LYS A 42 13.09 -0.95 -54.30
C LYS A 42 13.93 0.25 -54.76
N ASP A 43 13.54 0.88 -55.86
CA ASP A 43 14.24 2.04 -56.43
C ASP A 43 13.82 3.35 -55.75
N GLN A 44 12.67 3.35 -55.07
CA GLN A 44 12.19 4.48 -54.26
C GLN A 44 13.21 4.94 -53.22
N PHE A 45 13.97 4.02 -52.62
CA PHE A 45 15.02 4.36 -51.66
C PHE A 45 16.23 5.06 -52.31
N LEU A 46 16.52 4.80 -53.60
CA LEU A 46 17.66 5.39 -54.30
C LEU A 46 17.44 6.86 -54.68
N LEU A 47 16.18 7.30 -54.74
CA LEU A 47 15.80 8.70 -54.96
C LEU A 47 15.82 9.53 -53.68
N ASP A 48 15.86 8.90 -52.51
CA ASP A 48 15.96 9.63 -51.25
C ASP A 48 17.35 10.26 -51.18
N ASN A 49 17.40 11.58 -51.06
CA ASN A 49 18.67 12.26 -50.87
C ASN A 49 19.29 11.71 -49.60
N ALA A 50 20.48 11.12 -49.71
CA ALA A 50 21.22 10.64 -48.55
C ALA A 50 21.16 11.70 -47.44
N PRO A 51 20.77 11.36 -46.20
CA PRO A 51 20.70 12.31 -45.09
C PRO A 51 22.15 12.61 -44.65
N GLY A 52 22.84 13.34 -45.52
CA GLY A 52 24.23 13.69 -45.45
C GLY A 52 24.31 15.20 -45.58
N THR A 53 24.80 15.81 -44.53
CA THR A 53 25.01 17.24 -44.35
C THR A 53 25.86 17.83 -45.47
N PHE A 54 25.26 18.23 -46.59
CA PHE A 54 25.85 19.17 -47.53
C PHE A 54 25.12 20.49 -47.39
N THR A 55 25.65 21.34 -46.51
CA THR A 55 25.29 22.75 -46.46
C THR A 55 25.83 23.43 -47.72
N SER A 56 25.01 23.53 -48.75
CA SER A 56 25.24 24.38 -49.90
C SER A 56 24.19 25.50 -49.90
N ASN A 57 24.64 26.69 -49.51
CA ASN A 57 24.01 28.00 -49.68
C ASN A 57 22.47 28.06 -49.76
N GLY A 58 21.86 28.17 -48.58
CA GLY A 58 20.93 29.27 -48.32
C GLY A 58 19.68 29.36 -49.18
N PHE A 59 18.89 28.29 -49.29
CA PHE A 59 17.44 28.38 -49.51
C PHE A 59 16.76 27.18 -48.85
N SER A 60 16.04 27.42 -47.76
CA SER A 60 15.17 26.40 -47.15
C SER A 60 13.94 26.21 -48.05
N THR A 61 13.86 25.07 -48.72
CA THR A 61 12.59 24.58 -49.27
C THR A 61 11.90 23.72 -48.22
N SER A 62 10.79 24.22 -47.70
CA SER A 62 9.81 23.44 -46.94
C SER A 62 9.41 22.20 -47.74
N ALA A 63 9.69 21.01 -47.20
CA ALA A 63 9.00 19.79 -47.57
C ALA A 63 8.35 19.23 -46.29
N SER A 64 7.02 19.24 -46.32
CA SER A 64 6.13 18.61 -45.35
C SER A 64 6.13 17.10 -45.60
N GLY A 65 6.23 16.29 -44.54
CA GLY A 65 5.87 14.87 -44.61
C GLY A 65 6.81 13.93 -43.87
N THR A 66 6.31 13.42 -42.74
CA THR A 66 6.73 12.18 -42.08
C THR A 66 8.08 12.23 -41.36
N SER A 67 8.05 12.81 -40.15
CA SER A 67 9.03 12.55 -39.11
C SER A 67 9.08 11.05 -38.78
N THR A 68 10.03 10.32 -39.36
CA THR A 68 10.54 9.10 -38.71
C THR A 68 11.05 9.49 -37.33
N PRO A 69 10.57 8.87 -36.24
CA PRO A 69 11.06 9.21 -34.91
C PRO A 69 12.53 8.79 -34.86
N THR A 70 13.43 9.77 -34.81
CA THR A 70 14.79 9.54 -34.31
C THR A 70 14.64 8.95 -32.92
N ILE A 71 14.84 7.63 -32.81
CA ILE A 71 14.99 6.95 -31.54
C ILE A 71 16.28 7.50 -30.95
N VAL A 72 16.17 8.59 -30.20
CA VAL A 72 17.28 9.09 -29.39
C VAL A 72 17.63 7.96 -28.42
N PRO A 73 18.85 7.41 -28.48
CA PRO A 73 19.23 6.34 -27.57
C PRO A 73 19.03 6.85 -26.15
N ASN A 74 18.34 6.04 -25.32
CA ASN A 74 18.04 6.39 -23.94
C ASN A 74 19.33 6.27 -23.11
N VAL A 75 20.18 7.26 -23.25
CA VAL A 75 21.48 7.33 -22.60
C VAL A 75 21.27 7.93 -21.21
N THR A 76 21.56 7.16 -20.16
CA THR A 76 21.25 7.50 -18.76
C THR A 76 21.94 8.78 -18.25
N TRP A 77 23.00 9.25 -18.92
CA TRP A 77 23.70 10.49 -18.60
C TRP A 77 23.26 11.71 -19.42
N LEU A 78 22.52 11.50 -20.52
CA LEU A 78 22.03 12.59 -21.36
C LEU A 78 20.58 12.90 -20.98
N ARG A 79 20.38 13.87 -20.09
CA ARG A 79 19.04 14.33 -19.71
C ARG A 79 18.49 15.29 -20.76
N LYS A 80 17.19 15.20 -21.04
CA LYS A 80 16.47 16.18 -21.86
C LYS A 80 16.58 17.56 -21.19
N THR A 81 16.92 18.58 -21.97
CA THR A 81 16.91 19.97 -21.49
C THR A 81 15.47 20.43 -21.29
N GLU A 82 15.09 20.73 -20.05
CA GLU A 82 13.82 21.38 -19.75
C GLU A 82 13.93 22.88 -20.07
N TYR A 83 12.95 23.41 -20.80
CA TYR A 83 12.81 24.85 -21.01
C TYR A 83 12.10 25.44 -19.79
N LEU A 84 12.63 26.55 -19.26
CA LEU A 84 12.05 27.31 -18.15
C LEU A 84 10.60 27.71 -18.49
N THR A 85 9.65 26.86 -18.15
CA THR A 85 8.23 27.08 -18.35
C THR A 85 7.70 27.70 -17.07
N ARG A 86 6.88 28.75 -17.18
CA ARG A 86 6.45 29.59 -16.05
C ARG A 86 5.53 28.91 -15.02
N ASP A 87 5.41 27.58 -15.10
CA ASP A 87 4.63 26.71 -14.22
C ASP A 87 5.49 25.77 -13.36
N SER A 88 6.82 25.82 -13.45
CA SER A 88 7.72 25.04 -12.56
C SER A 88 7.62 25.45 -11.08
N ASP A 89 6.87 26.51 -10.78
CA ASP A 89 6.73 27.12 -9.45
C ASP A 89 5.35 26.93 -8.81
N SER A 90 4.44 26.14 -9.43
CA SER A 90 3.20 25.72 -8.76
C SER A 90 3.40 24.51 -7.83
N SER A 91 4.54 23.83 -7.91
CA SER A 91 4.86 22.65 -7.09
C SER A 91 5.96 22.89 -6.04
N MET A 92 6.55 24.09 -5.97
CA MET A 92 7.60 24.45 -5.00
C MET A 92 7.32 25.76 -4.25
N ARG A 93 6.05 26.14 -4.06
CA ARG A 93 5.67 27.16 -3.06
C ARG A 93 5.32 26.52 -1.72
N VAL A 94 6.35 26.00 -1.05
CA VAL A 94 6.39 26.06 0.42
C VAL A 94 7.18 27.33 0.74
N GLY A 95 6.46 28.42 1.05
CA GLY A 95 7.11 29.68 1.44
C GLY A 95 6.45 30.99 0.98
N SER A 96 5.19 30.99 0.57
CA SER A 96 4.39 32.22 0.62
C SER A 96 2.98 31.89 1.05
N THR A 97 2.70 32.14 2.33
CA THR A 97 1.37 32.45 2.87
C THR A 97 0.80 33.65 2.11
N GLN A 98 0.37 33.41 0.88
CA GLN A 98 -0.82 34.04 0.37
C GLN A 98 -1.83 32.91 0.31
N GLU A 99 -2.48 32.70 1.47
CA GLU A 99 -3.87 32.28 1.45
C GLU A 99 -4.50 33.07 0.31
N ALA A 100 -4.86 32.38 -0.78
CA ALA A 100 -5.94 32.89 -1.59
C ALA A 100 -7.02 33.15 -0.55
N LYS A 101 -7.33 34.42 -0.30
CA LYS A 101 -8.53 34.81 0.41
C LYS A 101 -9.67 34.25 -0.45
N GLN A 102 -9.94 32.94 -0.34
CA GLN A 102 -11.29 32.46 -0.25
C GLN A 102 -11.88 33.44 0.74
N ALA A 103 -12.77 34.30 0.25
CA ALA A 103 -13.53 35.16 1.14
C ALA A 103 -13.92 34.26 2.30
N GLU A 104 -13.56 34.65 3.53
CA GLU A 104 -14.00 33.95 4.72
C GLU A 104 -15.53 34.01 4.68
N VAL A 105 -16.12 33.05 3.99
CA VAL A 105 -17.55 32.80 4.03
C VAL A 105 -17.73 32.46 5.49
N ALA A 106 -18.50 33.25 6.21
CA ALA A 106 -18.83 32.96 7.59
C ALA A 106 -19.48 31.57 7.59
N ILE A 107 -18.69 30.55 7.93
CA ILE A 107 -19.15 29.16 7.97
C ILE A 107 -20.16 29.11 9.10
N ASP A 108 -21.40 28.74 8.77
CA ASP A 108 -22.40 28.52 9.81
C ASP A 108 -22.02 27.27 10.60
N VAL A 109 -21.62 27.47 11.86
CA VAL A 109 -21.21 26.39 12.78
C VAL A 109 -22.43 25.87 13.57
N SER A 110 -23.65 26.27 13.22
CA SER A 110 -24.87 25.74 13.84
C SER A 110 -24.98 24.22 13.67
N ARG A 111 -25.57 23.54 14.66
CA ARG A 111 -25.80 22.08 14.61
C ARG A 111 -26.56 21.67 13.35
N PHE A 112 -27.51 22.49 12.90
CA PHE A 112 -28.28 22.22 11.69
C PHE A 112 -27.40 22.24 10.43
N ALA A 113 -26.53 23.25 10.28
CA ALA A 113 -25.59 23.33 9.17
C ALA A 113 -24.58 22.17 9.18
N GLN A 114 -24.12 21.75 10.37
CA GLN A 114 -23.25 20.58 10.52
C GLN A 114 -23.95 19.30 10.05
N LEU A 115 -25.19 19.05 10.50
CA LEU A 115 -25.98 17.89 10.07
C LEU A 115 -26.22 17.89 8.56
N GLN A 116 -26.60 19.04 7.99
CA GLN A 116 -26.79 19.17 6.55
C GLN A 116 -25.49 18.91 5.78
N THR A 117 -24.35 19.36 6.30
CA THR A 117 -23.03 19.11 5.69
C THR A 117 -22.70 17.62 5.71
N ILE A 118 -22.92 16.95 6.85
CA ILE A 118 -22.73 15.50 7.00
C ILE A 118 -23.63 14.74 6.03
N GLU A 119 -24.93 15.03 6.00
CA GLU A 119 -25.88 14.40 5.07
C GLU A 119 -25.49 14.64 3.61
N SER A 120 -25.02 15.84 3.28
CA SER A 120 -24.56 16.16 1.93
C SER A 120 -23.32 15.38 1.51
N SER A 121 -22.41 15.05 2.45
CA SER A 121 -21.25 14.23 2.13
C SER A 121 -21.63 12.78 1.83
N PHE A 122 -22.60 12.21 2.55
CA PHE A 122 -23.13 10.87 2.26
C PHE A 122 -23.94 10.84 0.95
N ALA A 123 -24.80 11.83 0.71
CA ALA A 123 -25.58 11.90 -0.52
C ALA A 123 -24.70 12.08 -1.78
N ALA A 124 -23.52 12.72 -1.64
CA ALA A 124 -22.55 12.84 -2.71
C ALA A 124 -21.88 11.51 -3.08
N THR A 125 -21.78 10.57 -2.13
CA THR A 125 -21.19 9.25 -2.34
C THR A 125 -22.19 8.19 -2.82
N ASP A 126 -23.50 8.35 -2.57
CA ASP A 126 -24.49 7.32 -2.94
C ASP A 126 -24.71 7.15 -4.46
N ASN A 127 -24.42 8.17 -5.27
CA ASN A 127 -24.84 8.21 -6.69
C ASN A 127 -23.70 8.61 -7.67
N PHE A 128 -22.44 8.29 -7.38
CA PHE A 128 -21.35 8.63 -8.31
C PHE A 128 -21.03 7.50 -9.29
N ASP A 129 -20.89 7.87 -10.57
CA ASP A 129 -20.37 6.99 -11.62
C ASP A 129 -18.85 7.17 -11.73
N LEU A 130 -18.10 6.06 -11.68
CA LEU A 130 -16.63 6.02 -11.81
C LEU A 130 -16.12 6.77 -13.06
N THR A 131 -16.89 6.74 -14.15
CA THR A 131 -16.48 7.39 -15.41
C THR A 131 -16.58 8.92 -15.35
N SER A 132 -17.43 9.45 -14.46
CA SER A 132 -17.63 10.89 -14.29
C SER A 132 -16.56 11.52 -13.38
N LEU A 133 -15.86 10.71 -12.59
CA LEU A 133 -14.89 11.16 -11.61
C LEU A 133 -13.62 11.69 -12.28
N LYS A 134 -13.25 12.94 -11.97
CA LYS A 134 -12.04 13.58 -12.48
C LYS A 134 -11.09 13.90 -11.34
N HIS A 135 -9.81 13.57 -11.52
CA HIS A 135 -8.80 13.91 -10.53
C HIS A 135 -8.64 15.45 -10.46
N PRO A 136 -8.68 16.06 -9.25
CA PRO A 136 -8.76 17.52 -9.07
C PRO A 136 -7.59 18.28 -9.72
N ASN A 137 -6.38 17.72 -9.67
CA ASN A 137 -5.18 18.33 -10.25
C ASN A 137 -4.77 17.77 -11.63
N LYS A 138 -5.40 16.68 -12.10
CA LYS A 138 -4.95 15.90 -13.28
C LYS A 138 -6.14 15.34 -14.05
N PRO A 139 -6.85 16.15 -14.84
CA PRO A 139 -8.11 15.75 -15.47
C PRO A 139 -7.99 14.63 -16.50
N GLY A 140 -6.78 14.24 -16.91
CA GLY A 140 -6.53 13.13 -17.83
C GLY A 140 -6.48 11.75 -17.16
N VAL A 141 -6.72 11.65 -15.85
CA VAL A 141 -6.76 10.38 -15.11
C VAL A 141 -8.21 10.03 -14.79
N SER A 142 -8.59 8.79 -15.06
CA SER A 142 -9.89 8.19 -14.71
C SER A 142 -9.75 7.28 -13.50
N ALA A 143 -10.80 7.21 -12.67
CA ALA A 143 -10.88 6.22 -11.59
C ALA A 143 -11.06 4.81 -12.18
N VAL A 144 -10.34 3.83 -11.63
CA VAL A 144 -10.44 2.41 -12.03
C VAL A 144 -11.40 1.67 -11.11
N ASP A 145 -11.30 1.93 -9.81
CA ASP A 145 -12.05 1.22 -8.78
C ASP A 145 -12.37 2.15 -7.61
N SER A 146 -13.39 1.81 -6.84
CA SER A 146 -13.79 2.52 -5.63
C SER A 146 -14.07 1.53 -4.50
N TYR A 147 -13.50 1.80 -3.33
CA TYR A 147 -13.75 1.05 -2.10
C TYR A 147 -14.44 1.96 -1.10
N GLU A 148 -15.58 1.52 -0.60
CA GLU A 148 -16.28 2.19 0.51
C GLU A 148 -15.48 1.99 1.80
N ILE A 149 -15.52 2.97 2.71
CA ILE A 149 -14.76 2.92 3.95
C ILE A 149 -15.70 2.59 5.11
N PHE A 150 -15.50 1.45 5.77
CA PHE A 150 -16.31 1.02 6.91
C PHE A 150 -15.48 0.72 8.16
N PRO A 151 -16.00 0.91 9.37
CA PRO A 151 -15.35 0.38 10.57
C PRO A 151 -15.33 -1.17 10.52
N ASP A 152 -14.22 -1.78 10.91
CA ASP A 152 -14.06 -3.22 10.93
C ASP A 152 -14.68 -3.84 12.20
N ALA A 153 -15.81 -4.52 12.06
CA ALA A 153 -16.47 -5.21 13.16
C ALA A 153 -15.78 -6.54 13.56
N GLU A 154 -15.14 -7.24 12.62
CA GLU A 154 -14.51 -8.54 12.88
C GLU A 154 -13.21 -8.39 13.67
N LEU A 155 -12.47 -7.32 13.37
CA LEU A 155 -11.25 -6.96 14.08
C LEU A 155 -11.53 -6.22 15.39
N TRP A 156 -12.79 -5.87 15.70
CA TRP A 156 -13.12 -5.04 16.86
C TRP A 156 -12.65 -5.68 18.17
N ALA A 157 -12.85 -6.98 18.34
CA ALA A 157 -12.45 -7.71 19.54
C ALA A 157 -10.92 -7.85 19.74
N ASN A 158 -10.09 -7.60 18.72
CA ASN A 158 -8.65 -7.82 18.80
C ASN A 158 -7.90 -6.53 19.18
N ALA A 159 -7.16 -6.47 20.28
CA ALA A 159 -6.31 -5.29 20.57
C ALA A 159 -5.12 -5.18 19.59
N TYR A 160 -4.86 -3.98 19.08
CA TYR A 160 -3.71 -3.69 18.19
C TYR A 160 -2.89 -2.51 18.72
N ASP A 161 -1.61 -2.78 18.96
CA ASP A 161 -0.61 -1.77 19.38
C ASP A 161 0.42 -1.53 18.27
N LEU A 162 0.84 -0.27 18.09
CA LEU A 162 1.93 0.09 17.18
C LEU A 162 3.24 0.29 17.93
N PHE A 163 4.21 -0.59 17.69
CA PHE A 163 5.56 -0.45 18.22
C PHE A 163 6.51 0.16 17.17
N ARG A 164 7.02 1.37 17.46
CA ARG A 164 8.02 2.05 16.63
C ARG A 164 9.40 1.89 17.22
N PHE A 165 10.26 1.13 16.54
CA PHE A 165 11.65 0.96 16.94
C PHE A 165 12.53 2.13 16.44
N SER A 166 13.36 2.68 17.32
CA SER A 166 14.35 3.71 16.97
C SER A 166 15.53 3.18 16.14
N GLU A 167 15.81 1.88 16.26
CA GLU A 167 16.83 1.12 15.52
C GLU A 167 16.14 -0.11 14.91
N ARG A 168 16.67 -0.66 13.81
CA ARG A 168 16.15 -1.92 13.26
C ARG A 168 16.22 -3.02 14.35
N PRO A 169 15.12 -3.72 14.64
CA PRO A 169 15.08 -4.67 15.75
C PRO A 169 15.83 -5.99 15.47
N GLY A 170 16.05 -6.31 14.19
CA GLY A 170 16.81 -7.48 13.77
C GLY A 170 18.32 -7.34 13.91
N GLU A 171 19.01 -8.46 14.01
CA GLU A 171 20.49 -8.52 14.11
C GLU A 171 21.18 -8.41 12.74
N ARG A 172 20.42 -8.54 11.66
CA ARG A 172 20.93 -8.55 10.28
C ARG A 172 21.17 -7.14 9.75
N PRO A 173 22.10 -6.99 8.78
CA PRO A 173 22.28 -5.73 8.06
C PRO A 173 20.97 -5.21 7.46
N PRO A 174 20.81 -3.89 7.30
CA PRO A 174 19.56 -3.29 6.83
C PRO A 174 19.16 -3.72 5.41
N ASP A 175 20.14 -4.13 4.59
CA ASP A 175 19.91 -4.52 3.20
C ASP A 175 19.34 -5.94 3.04
N VAL A 176 19.37 -6.75 4.11
CA VAL A 176 18.90 -8.14 4.09
C VAL A 176 17.56 -8.22 4.79
N GLU A 177 16.56 -8.81 4.15
CA GLU A 177 15.26 -9.07 4.78
C GLU A 177 15.39 -10.13 5.89
N ASP A 178 14.64 -9.93 6.97
CA ASP A 178 14.68 -10.82 8.13
C ASP A 178 13.25 -11.32 8.42
N PRO A 179 12.86 -12.53 7.97
CA PRO A 179 11.50 -13.04 8.12
C PRO A 179 11.12 -13.27 9.59
N ARG A 180 12.10 -13.33 10.49
CA ARG A 180 11.90 -13.53 11.93
C ARG A 180 11.22 -12.32 12.60
N LEU A 181 11.27 -11.15 11.96
CA LEU A 181 10.67 -9.92 12.49
C LEU A 181 9.13 -9.94 12.42
N ASP A 182 8.55 -10.67 11.47
CA ASP A 182 7.09 -10.75 11.27
C ASP A 182 6.37 -11.48 12.40
N CYS A 183 7.05 -12.43 13.06
CA CYS A 183 6.49 -13.26 14.12
C CYS A 183 7.15 -13.02 15.48
N ALA A 184 7.82 -11.88 15.66
CA ALA A 184 8.53 -11.59 16.89
C ALA A 184 7.59 -11.41 18.08
N ILE A 185 8.07 -11.76 19.27
CA ILE A 185 7.27 -11.70 20.50
C ILE A 185 7.82 -10.62 21.42
N LEU A 186 6.91 -9.81 21.95
CA LEU A 186 7.19 -8.79 22.96
C LEU A 186 6.53 -9.22 24.26
N ARG A 187 7.32 -9.30 25.34
CA ARG A 187 6.83 -9.58 26.68
C ARG A 187 7.02 -8.35 27.56
N PRO A 188 5.95 -7.76 28.15
CA PRO A 188 6.10 -6.72 29.15
C PRO A 188 6.77 -7.30 30.40
N MET A 189 7.78 -6.58 30.90
CA MET A 189 8.56 -6.91 32.08
C MET A 189 8.61 -5.69 33.00
N GLU A 190 8.55 -5.95 34.30
CA GLU A 190 8.78 -4.97 35.35
C GLU A 190 9.92 -5.48 36.25
N SER A 191 10.92 -4.65 36.49
CA SER A 191 12.00 -4.96 37.45
C SER A 191 12.47 -3.68 38.11
N ASP A 192 12.57 -3.68 39.44
CA ASP A 192 13.07 -2.56 40.26
C ASP A 192 12.41 -1.19 39.94
N GLY A 193 11.14 -1.20 39.53
CA GLY A 193 10.35 -0.02 39.16
C GLY A 193 10.53 0.44 37.70
N ASP A 194 11.40 -0.20 36.94
CA ASP A 194 11.58 0.04 35.51
C ASP A 194 10.74 -0.94 34.68
N HIS A 195 10.02 -0.38 33.71
CA HIS A 195 9.21 -1.13 32.76
C HIS A 195 9.92 -1.25 31.42
N PHE A 196 10.05 -2.47 30.92
CA PHE A 196 10.70 -2.74 29.64
C PHE A 196 10.05 -3.92 28.93
N LEU A 197 10.32 -4.04 27.63
CA LEU A 197 9.81 -5.11 26.79
C LEU A 197 10.96 -6.06 26.45
N ALA A 198 10.83 -7.32 26.85
CA ALA A 198 11.74 -8.37 26.41
C ALA A 198 11.32 -8.84 25.01
N TYR A 199 12.27 -8.82 24.08
CA TYR A 199 12.06 -9.15 22.67
C TYR A 199 12.62 -10.53 22.34
N TYR A 200 11.80 -11.35 21.72
CA TYR A 200 12.15 -12.72 21.37
C TYR A 200 12.00 -12.97 19.87
N LEU A 201 12.96 -13.71 19.31
CA LEU A 201 13.05 -14.08 17.90
C LEU A 201 13.25 -15.58 17.75
N THR A 202 12.79 -16.16 16.65
CA THR A 202 13.18 -17.54 16.29
C THR A 202 14.67 -17.60 15.95
N LYS A 203 15.28 -18.76 16.16
CA LYS A 203 16.70 -18.95 15.83
C LYS A 203 16.93 -19.10 14.32
N GLU A 204 16.01 -19.79 13.66
CA GLU A 204 16.08 -20.16 12.24
C GLU A 204 15.00 -19.44 11.43
N ASP A 205 15.33 -19.07 10.20
CA ASP A 205 14.40 -18.39 9.29
C ASP A 205 13.29 -19.33 8.84
N GLU A 206 13.64 -20.59 8.59
CA GLU A 206 12.68 -21.63 8.19
C GLU A 206 11.62 -21.82 9.27
N ALA A 207 12.00 -21.76 10.55
CA ALA A 207 11.05 -21.83 11.66
C ALA A 207 10.10 -20.62 11.71
N ALA A 208 10.58 -19.41 11.37
CA ALA A 208 9.72 -18.22 11.30
C ALA A 208 8.71 -18.31 10.16
N VAL A 209 9.17 -18.72 8.97
CA VAL A 209 8.31 -18.87 7.79
C VAL A 209 7.27 -19.96 8.04
N ARG A 210 7.69 -21.12 8.54
CA ARG A 210 6.77 -22.19 8.92
C ARG A 210 5.74 -21.76 9.94
N PHE A 211 6.16 -21.09 11.02
CA PHE A 211 5.24 -20.60 12.04
C PHE A 211 4.20 -19.62 11.46
N LYS A 212 4.61 -18.76 10.53
CA LYS A 212 3.72 -17.81 9.83
C LYS A 212 2.74 -18.53 8.91
N GLU A 213 3.22 -19.47 8.09
CA GLU A 213 2.39 -20.25 7.17
C GLU A 213 1.40 -21.14 7.92
N GLU A 214 1.86 -21.81 8.99
CA GLU A 214 1.03 -22.62 9.87
C GLU A 214 -0.04 -21.76 10.54
N ARG A 215 0.29 -20.55 11.02
CA ARG A 215 -0.71 -19.64 11.62
C ARG A 215 -1.74 -19.15 10.59
N LEU A 216 -1.35 -18.96 9.33
CA LEU A 216 -2.26 -18.48 8.28
C LEU A 216 -3.18 -19.59 7.75
N ALA A 217 -2.67 -20.81 7.62
CA ALA A 217 -3.39 -21.94 7.06
C ALA A 217 -4.23 -22.72 8.08
N ARG A 218 -4.03 -22.48 9.38
CA ARG A 218 -4.65 -23.27 10.46
C ARG A 218 -6.06 -22.79 10.79
N ASP A 219 -6.94 -23.77 10.97
CA ASP A 219 -8.27 -23.60 11.56
C ASP A 219 -8.15 -23.31 13.09
N PRO A 220 -8.84 -22.30 13.62
CA PRO A 220 -8.87 -21.97 15.06
C PRO A 220 -9.16 -23.15 16.00
N SER A 221 -9.83 -24.21 15.54
CA SER A 221 -10.18 -25.38 16.37
C SER A 221 -9.15 -26.52 16.35
N ALA A 222 -8.04 -26.37 15.62
CA ALA A 222 -7.04 -27.44 15.48
C ALA A 222 -6.32 -27.77 16.81
N PRO A 223 -5.96 -29.06 17.05
CA PRO A 223 -5.33 -29.49 18.29
C PRO A 223 -3.90 -28.93 18.47
N GLU A 224 -3.42 -28.97 19.72
CA GLU A 224 -2.07 -28.53 20.10
C GLU A 224 -0.96 -29.25 19.29
N GLU A 225 -0.07 -28.47 18.69
CA GLU A 225 1.10 -28.95 17.95
C GLU A 225 2.41 -28.70 18.72
N GLU A 226 3.51 -29.18 18.16
CA GLU A 226 4.85 -28.98 18.69
C GLU A 226 5.15 -27.49 18.94
N PRO A 227 5.69 -27.15 20.13
CA PRO A 227 6.00 -25.78 20.49
C PRO A 227 7.11 -25.21 19.61
N THR A 228 6.88 -24.00 19.07
CA THR A 228 7.93 -23.25 18.37
C THR A 228 8.79 -22.49 19.39
N PRO A 229 10.13 -22.69 19.42
CA PRO A 229 11.00 -22.03 20.39
C PRO A 229 11.46 -20.64 19.91
N PHE A 230 11.10 -19.62 20.69
CA PHE A 230 11.56 -18.24 20.55
C PHE A 230 12.67 -17.96 21.56
N HIS A 231 13.76 -17.37 21.10
CA HIS A 231 14.94 -17.11 21.92
C HIS A 231 14.99 -15.63 22.26
N PHE A 232 15.45 -15.34 23.48
CA PHE A 232 15.68 -13.97 23.92
C PHE A 232 16.69 -13.30 23.00
N ALA A 233 16.30 -12.17 22.42
CA ALA A 233 17.16 -11.34 21.59
C ALA A 233 17.67 -10.13 22.39
N ARG A 234 16.78 -9.30 22.95
CA ARG A 234 17.15 -8.09 23.69
C ARG A 234 16.00 -7.46 24.47
N ASP A 235 16.34 -6.51 25.34
CA ASP A 235 15.38 -5.67 26.05
C ASP A 235 15.23 -4.31 25.38
N TYR A 236 13.99 -3.81 25.35
CA TYR A 236 13.64 -2.47 24.90
C TYR A 236 13.04 -1.65 26.04
N GLU A 237 13.53 -0.44 26.22
CA GLU A 237 12.90 0.56 27.08
C GLU A 237 11.79 1.28 26.28
N VAL A 238 10.68 1.56 26.95
CA VAL A 238 9.58 2.36 26.38
C VAL A 238 9.89 3.83 26.63
N VAL A 239 10.14 4.59 25.56
CA VAL A 239 10.55 6.00 25.66
C VAL A 239 9.35 6.92 25.69
N LYS A 240 8.33 6.58 24.91
CA LYS A 240 7.12 7.37 24.74
C LYS A 240 5.97 6.44 24.50
N VAL A 241 4.90 6.63 25.28
CA VAL A 241 3.60 6.02 25.06
C VAL A 241 2.67 7.14 24.60
N GLU A 242 2.16 7.02 23.38
CA GLU A 242 1.07 7.84 22.88
C GLU A 242 -0.20 6.98 23.01
N GLN A 243 -1.08 7.39 23.92
CA GLN A 243 -2.43 6.86 24.01
C GLN A 243 -3.32 7.67 23.07
N GLU A 244 -4.30 7.02 22.44
CA GLU A 244 -5.23 7.60 21.46
C GLU A 244 -4.51 8.23 20.26
N VAL A 245 -4.21 7.41 19.25
CA VAL A 245 -3.48 7.85 18.05
C VAL A 245 -4.46 8.14 16.92
N PRO A 246 -4.96 9.38 16.75
CA PRO A 246 -6.02 9.68 15.78
C PRO A 246 -5.55 9.59 14.32
N ASN A 247 -4.24 9.57 14.09
CA ASN A 247 -3.65 9.66 12.76
C ASN A 247 -3.22 8.30 12.19
N GLU A 248 -3.30 7.22 12.96
CA GLU A 248 -2.85 5.89 12.54
C GLU A 248 -3.99 4.88 12.70
N PHE A 249 -4.31 4.20 11.61
CA PHE A 249 -5.36 3.19 11.53
C PHE A 249 -4.85 2.00 10.73
N LEU A 250 -5.31 0.82 11.12
CA LEU A 250 -5.20 -0.39 10.33
C LEU A 250 -6.26 -0.34 9.22
N LEU A 251 -5.86 -0.58 7.98
CA LEU A 251 -6.75 -0.66 6.83
C LEU A 251 -6.68 -2.06 6.23
N MET A 252 -7.82 -2.75 6.17
CA MET A 252 -7.99 -4.03 5.48
C MET A 252 -8.80 -3.80 4.20
N ILE A 253 -8.21 -4.07 3.05
CA ILE A 253 -8.90 -3.98 1.77
C ILE A 253 -9.50 -5.34 1.45
N HIS A 254 -10.81 -5.39 1.25
CA HIS A 254 -11.53 -6.59 0.87
C HIS A 254 -12.14 -6.42 -0.52
N ASP A 255 -11.74 -7.28 -1.46
CA ASP A 255 -12.15 -7.20 -2.87
C ASP A 255 -13.52 -7.85 -3.15
N GLY A 256 -14.13 -8.52 -2.16
CA GLY A 256 -15.43 -9.18 -2.29
C GLY A 256 -15.38 -10.51 -3.06
N GLU A 257 -14.21 -11.14 -3.17
CA GLU A 257 -14.00 -12.43 -3.85
C GLU A 257 -14.08 -13.64 -2.90
N ASP A 258 -14.83 -13.54 -1.79
CA ASP A 258 -15.10 -14.70 -0.94
C ASP A 258 -16.21 -15.54 -1.60
N GLU A 259 -15.81 -16.55 -2.40
CA GLU A 259 -16.73 -17.61 -2.81
C GLU A 259 -17.25 -18.35 -1.57
N ASP A 260 -18.56 -18.31 -1.34
CA ASP A 260 -19.38 -19.18 -0.48
C ASP A 260 -18.60 -20.18 0.41
N ILE A 261 -17.81 -19.71 1.37
CA ILE A 261 -17.34 -20.57 2.45
C ILE A 261 -18.54 -20.73 3.38
N LYS A 262 -19.31 -21.77 3.13
CA LYS A 262 -20.35 -22.27 4.05
C LYS A 262 -19.67 -22.84 5.28
N ASP A 263 -19.11 -21.97 6.12
CA ASP A 263 -18.83 -22.34 7.48
C ASP A 263 -20.17 -22.44 8.19
N ASP A 264 -20.70 -23.67 8.24
CA ASP A 264 -21.83 -24.05 9.07
C ASP A 264 -21.43 -23.82 10.54
N ASP A 265 -21.66 -22.61 11.05
CA ASP A 265 -21.75 -22.40 12.50
C ASP A 265 -22.81 -23.40 13.04
N LEU A 266 -22.61 -23.92 14.27
CA LEU A 266 -23.47 -24.95 14.91
C LEU A 266 -24.98 -24.62 14.96
N PHE A 267 -25.38 -23.41 14.57
CA PHE A 267 -26.76 -22.92 14.51
C PHE A 267 -27.29 -22.57 13.12
N GLY A 268 -26.56 -22.88 12.03
CA GLY A 268 -27.06 -22.78 10.65
C GLY A 268 -27.47 -21.37 10.20
N LYS A 269 -26.91 -20.32 10.82
CA LYS A 269 -27.05 -18.95 10.34
C LYS A 269 -25.86 -18.64 9.44
N PRO A 270 -26.06 -18.25 8.17
CA PRO A 270 -24.95 -17.82 7.33
C PRO A 270 -24.32 -16.57 7.94
N LYS A 271 -23.00 -16.58 8.14
CA LYS A 271 -22.27 -15.33 8.41
C LYS A 271 -22.55 -14.37 7.26
N PRO A 272 -22.90 -13.10 7.54
CA PRO A 272 -23.14 -12.14 6.47
C PRO A 272 -21.86 -11.96 5.66
N LEU A 273 -21.93 -12.21 4.35
CA LEU A 273 -20.82 -11.98 3.42
C LEU A 273 -20.36 -10.53 3.53
N ARG A 274 -19.06 -10.34 3.72
CA ARG A 274 -18.43 -9.03 3.85
C ARG A 274 -18.44 -8.34 2.47
N PRO A 275 -19.08 -7.17 2.32
CA PRO A 275 -19.10 -6.48 1.02
C PRO A 275 -17.70 -5.99 0.62
N LYS A 276 -17.51 -5.74 -0.69
CA LYS A 276 -16.29 -5.11 -1.21
C LYS A 276 -16.13 -3.72 -0.60
N ALA A 277 -15.17 -3.57 0.30
CA ALA A 277 -14.91 -2.33 1.00
C ALA A 277 -13.52 -2.32 1.63
N ALA A 278 -13.06 -1.13 1.99
CA ALA A 278 -11.90 -0.90 2.82
C ALA A 278 -12.36 -0.72 4.27
N TYR A 279 -11.91 -1.62 5.13
CA TYR A 279 -12.30 -1.63 6.53
C TYR A 279 -11.20 -1.04 7.39
N TYR A 280 -11.54 -0.16 8.32
CA TYR A 280 -10.57 0.48 9.18
C TYR A 280 -10.79 0.11 10.64
N LYS A 281 -9.67 0.01 11.36
CA LYS A 281 -9.63 -0.04 12.82
C LYS A 281 -8.60 0.95 13.34
N ASN A 282 -8.98 1.75 14.32
CA ASN A 282 -8.05 2.69 14.94
C ASN A 282 -7.01 1.96 15.80
N ILE A 283 -5.79 2.49 15.81
CA ILE A 283 -4.74 1.99 16.71
C ILE A 283 -4.90 2.70 18.06
N GLU A 284 -5.07 1.93 19.12
CA GLU A 284 -5.33 2.45 20.47
C GLU A 284 -4.06 3.06 21.09
N ARG A 285 -2.92 2.42 20.85
CA ARG A 285 -1.65 2.78 21.48
C ARG A 285 -0.49 2.74 20.51
N LYS A 286 0.39 3.71 20.65
CA LYS A 286 1.69 3.73 19.99
C LYS A 286 2.81 3.86 21.00
N MET A 287 3.78 2.97 20.89
CA MET A 287 4.97 2.96 21.75
C MET A 287 6.23 3.18 20.94
N VAL A 288 7.08 4.12 21.37
CA VAL A 288 8.41 4.30 20.80
C VAL A 288 9.43 3.56 21.64
N LEU A 289 10.12 2.59 21.03
CA LEU A 289 11.04 1.68 21.69
C LEU A 289 12.50 2.06 21.43
N LYS A 290 13.32 2.03 22.49
CA LYS A 290 14.79 2.15 22.42
C LYS A 290 15.44 0.94 23.03
N LYS A 291 16.68 0.66 22.61
CA LYS A 291 17.49 -0.40 23.22
C LYS A 291 17.71 -0.09 24.70
N LYS A 292 17.26 -0.96 25.60
CA LYS A 292 17.70 -0.89 27.00
C LYS A 292 19.20 -1.18 27.02
N ARG A 293 19.98 -0.33 27.69
CA ARG A 293 21.43 -0.58 27.83
C ARG A 293 21.61 -1.81 28.70
N VAL A 294 22.40 -2.77 28.22
CA VAL A 294 22.72 -3.98 28.98
C VAL A 294 23.64 -3.57 30.12
N ASP A 295 23.09 -3.50 31.34
CA ASP A 295 23.90 -3.41 32.53
C ASP A 295 24.37 -4.83 32.90
N GLN A 296 25.66 -5.01 33.14
CA GLN A 296 26.24 -6.34 33.43
C GLN A 296 25.78 -6.89 34.78
N PHE A 297 25.19 -6.06 35.63
CA PHE A 297 24.70 -6.43 36.95
C PHE A 297 23.17 -6.60 37.01
N ASP A 298 22.44 -6.17 35.98
CA ASP A 298 20.98 -6.22 35.94
C ASP A 298 20.51 -7.56 35.35
N THR A 299 20.69 -8.62 36.14
CA THR A 299 20.13 -9.95 35.84
C THR A 299 18.84 -10.09 36.65
N TYR A 300 17.74 -9.54 36.13
CA TYR A 300 16.45 -9.69 36.77
C TYR A 300 16.04 -11.17 36.81
N HIS A 301 15.43 -11.58 37.92
CA HIS A 301 15.18 -13.00 38.22
C HIS A 301 14.26 -13.70 37.22
N ASP A 302 13.42 -12.95 36.50
CA ASP A 302 12.42 -13.48 35.58
C ASP A 302 12.85 -13.42 34.10
N LYS A 303 14.16 -13.46 33.84
CA LYS A 303 14.69 -13.48 32.48
C LYS A 303 14.56 -14.86 31.84
N TRP A 304 13.63 -15.00 30.91
CA TRP A 304 13.47 -16.23 30.13
C TRP A 304 14.41 -16.19 28.94
N HIS A 305 15.18 -17.25 28.74
CA HIS A 305 16.10 -17.35 27.61
C HIS A 305 15.42 -17.92 26.38
N VAL A 306 14.43 -18.80 26.59
CA VAL A 306 13.67 -19.45 25.54
C VAL A 306 12.20 -19.51 25.96
N VAL A 307 11.32 -19.07 25.08
CA VAL A 307 9.87 -19.17 25.21
C VAL A 307 9.37 -20.18 24.20
N LYS A 308 8.55 -21.12 24.65
CA LYS A 308 7.93 -22.12 23.78
C LYS A 308 6.50 -21.70 23.56
N VAL A 309 6.15 -21.41 22.32
CA VAL A 309 4.82 -20.89 21.95
C VAL A 309 4.05 -21.99 21.25
N THR A 310 2.86 -22.24 21.76
CA THR A 310 1.88 -23.19 21.21
C THR A 310 0.59 -22.44 20.97
N HIS A 311 -0.17 -22.89 19.96
CA HIS A 311 -1.54 -22.44 19.79
C HIS A 311 -2.41 -23.08 20.87
N VAL A 312 -3.22 -22.28 21.55
CA VAL A 312 -4.21 -22.74 22.52
C VAL A 312 -5.58 -22.35 21.96
N PRO A 313 -6.54 -23.29 21.84
CA PRO A 313 -7.89 -22.94 21.41
C PRO A 313 -8.52 -21.99 22.43
N MET A 314 -9.38 -21.08 21.95
CA MET A 314 -10.09 -20.16 22.83
C MET A 314 -10.91 -20.95 23.86
N SER A 315 -10.79 -20.56 25.11
CA SER A 315 -11.67 -21.06 26.16
C SER A 315 -13.07 -20.49 25.98
N LYS A 316 -14.07 -21.17 26.55
CA LYS A 316 -15.45 -20.70 26.47
C LYS A 316 -15.62 -19.29 27.06
N GLU A 317 -14.88 -18.96 28.11
CA GLU A 317 -14.90 -17.63 28.72
C GLU A 317 -14.39 -16.56 27.73
N GLU A 318 -13.28 -16.84 27.04
CA GLU A 318 -12.75 -15.94 26.00
C GLU A 318 -13.66 -15.83 24.77
N GLU A 319 -14.37 -16.91 24.41
CA GLU A 319 -15.38 -16.89 23.34
C GLU A 319 -16.57 -16.00 23.72
N ASP A 320 -17.08 -16.13 24.95
CA ASP A 320 -18.19 -15.33 25.47
C ASP A 320 -17.80 -13.84 25.58
N GLU A 321 -16.59 -13.53 26.06
CA GLU A 321 -16.06 -12.15 26.09
C GLU A 321 -15.90 -11.54 24.69
N ARG A 322 -15.38 -12.33 23.74
CA ARG A 322 -15.27 -11.91 22.34
C ARG A 322 -16.64 -11.64 21.73
N GLU A 323 -17.65 -12.47 22.04
CA GLU A 323 -19.02 -12.27 21.58
C GLU A 323 -19.64 -11.02 22.19
N GLU A 324 -19.42 -10.73 23.48
CA GLU A 324 -19.90 -9.51 24.13
C GLU A 324 -19.30 -8.24 23.48
N VAL A 325 -17.99 -8.21 23.24
CA VAL A 325 -17.30 -7.08 22.60
C VAL A 325 -17.75 -6.90 21.15
N LEU A 326 -18.04 -7.99 20.44
CA LEU A 326 -18.57 -7.92 19.07
C LEU A 326 -20.02 -7.45 19.06
N ALA A 327 -20.83 -7.88 20.05
CA ALA A 327 -22.22 -7.46 20.21
C ALA A 327 -22.33 -5.96 20.47
N GLU A 328 -21.36 -5.33 21.15
CA GLU A 328 -21.33 -3.87 21.34
C GLU A 328 -21.39 -3.09 20.01
N VAL A 329 -20.77 -3.62 18.96
CA VAL A 329 -20.72 -2.98 17.64
C VAL A 329 -21.84 -3.44 16.73
N MET A 330 -22.17 -4.73 16.78
CA MET A 330 -23.09 -5.36 15.83
C MET A 330 -24.55 -5.25 16.25
N ASP A 331 -24.85 -5.20 17.55
CA ASP A 331 -26.22 -5.08 18.03
C ASP A 331 -26.59 -3.60 18.27
N PRO A 332 -27.44 -2.99 17.41
CA PRO A 332 -27.90 -1.62 17.62
C PRO A 332 -28.73 -1.46 18.91
N MET A 333 -29.18 -2.56 19.51
CA MET A 333 -29.92 -2.59 20.77
C MET A 333 -29.02 -2.88 21.99
N TYR A 334 -27.71 -3.10 21.81
CA TYR A 334 -26.79 -3.47 22.90
C TYR A 334 -26.90 -2.53 24.11
N LEU A 335 -26.88 -1.21 23.87
CA LEU A 335 -27.02 -0.19 24.91
C LEU A 335 -28.41 -0.16 25.57
N LEU A 336 -29.46 -0.57 24.85
CA LEU A 336 -30.81 -0.62 25.40
C LEU A 336 -31.03 -1.88 26.25
N GLY A 337 -30.48 -3.02 25.84
CA GLY A 337 -30.59 -4.28 26.58
C GLY A 337 -29.84 -4.28 27.91
N ARG A 338 -28.68 -3.60 27.99
CA ARG A 338 -27.91 -3.50 29.24
C ARG A 338 -28.59 -2.62 30.29
N ALA A 339 -29.31 -1.58 29.86
CA ALA A 339 -30.04 -0.68 30.76
C ALA A 339 -31.20 -1.40 31.48
N ASP A 340 -31.80 -2.41 30.85
CA ASP A 340 -32.88 -3.20 31.44
C ASP A 340 -32.34 -4.33 32.35
N MET A 341 -31.12 -4.85 32.09
CA MET A 341 -30.48 -5.88 32.94
C MET A 341 -29.94 -5.32 34.27
N ASP A 342 -29.39 -4.10 34.28
CA ASP A 342 -28.89 -3.45 35.51
C ASP A 342 -30.02 -2.91 36.40
N ALA A 343 -31.25 -2.81 35.88
CA ALA A 343 -32.41 -2.31 36.60
C ALA A 343 -33.19 -3.39 37.40
N GLU A 344 -32.90 -4.69 37.21
CA GLU A 344 -33.56 -5.81 37.90
C GLU A 344 -32.63 -6.63 38.81
N GLY A 345 -31.54 -6.04 39.29
CA GLY A 345 -30.45 -6.72 40.01
C GLY A 345 -30.35 -6.53 41.53
N GLU A 346 -31.43 -6.29 42.27
CA GLU A 346 -31.44 -6.47 43.74
C GLU A 346 -32.49 -7.51 44.14
N VAL A 347 -32.11 -8.78 44.09
CA VAL A 347 -32.77 -9.83 44.89
C VAL A 347 -31.79 -10.24 45.98
N GLU A 348 -31.98 -9.67 47.17
CA GLU A 348 -31.41 -10.19 48.41
C GLU A 348 -31.85 -11.65 48.58
N THR A 349 -30.90 -12.58 48.44
CA THR A 349 -31.08 -13.94 48.98
C THR A 349 -30.21 -14.10 50.22
N GLU A 350 -30.84 -13.98 51.38
CA GLU A 350 -30.30 -14.32 52.69
C GLU A 350 -29.91 -15.82 52.78
N ASP A 351 -28.73 -16.05 53.35
CA ASP A 351 -28.30 -17.17 54.19
C ASP A 351 -28.31 -18.62 53.67
N HIS A 352 -27.11 -19.10 53.29
CA HIS A 352 -26.53 -20.22 54.03
C HIS A 352 -25.00 -20.19 54.12
N ALA A 353 -24.52 -20.04 55.36
CA ALA A 353 -23.12 -20.14 55.74
C ALA A 353 -22.58 -21.55 55.53
N THR A 354 -21.46 -21.70 54.82
CA THR A 354 -20.51 -22.78 55.07
C THR A 354 -19.09 -22.28 54.87
N SER A 355 -18.24 -22.66 55.81
CA SER A 355 -16.93 -22.11 56.17
C SER A 355 -15.83 -22.19 55.10
N ARG A 356 -15.03 -21.12 55.07
CA ARG A 356 -13.66 -20.98 54.51
C ARG A 356 -12.75 -22.18 54.85
N PRO A 357 -11.71 -22.43 54.02
CA PRO A 357 -10.40 -21.91 54.43
C PRO A 357 -9.63 -21.22 53.30
N GLU A 358 -8.82 -20.26 53.73
CA GLU A 358 -7.84 -19.51 52.94
C GLU A 358 -6.83 -20.42 52.23
N ASN A 359 -6.62 -20.17 50.94
CA ASN A 359 -5.32 -20.29 50.32
C ASN A 359 -5.25 -19.31 49.14
N GLY A 360 -4.30 -18.38 49.21
CA GLY A 360 -4.13 -17.30 48.26
C GLY A 360 -3.77 -17.81 46.87
N ILE A 361 -4.53 -17.38 45.88
CA ILE A 361 -4.19 -17.48 44.46
C ILE A 361 -4.19 -16.05 43.94
N ALA A 362 -3.07 -15.71 43.31
CA ALA A 362 -2.77 -14.42 42.72
C ALA A 362 -3.88 -14.00 41.76
N GLY A 363 -4.44 -12.81 42.01
CA GLY A 363 -5.29 -12.13 41.06
C GLY A 363 -4.49 -11.82 39.80
N PHE A 364 -5.08 -12.14 38.67
CA PHE A 364 -4.73 -11.63 37.35
C PHE A 364 -4.79 -10.10 37.44
N VAL A 365 -3.63 -9.45 37.41
CA VAL A 365 -3.54 -7.99 37.40
C VAL A 365 -3.54 -7.57 35.94
N ASP A 366 -4.62 -6.91 35.54
CA ASP A 366 -4.71 -6.25 34.25
C ASP A 366 -3.57 -5.22 34.14
N ALA A 367 -2.86 -5.21 33.01
CA ALA A 367 -1.65 -4.39 32.81
C ALA A 367 -1.96 -2.88 32.71
N VAL A 368 -3.22 -2.50 32.85
CA VAL A 368 -3.74 -1.13 32.76
C VAL A 368 -3.39 -0.28 33.99
N ASP A 369 -3.19 -0.89 35.17
CA ASP A 369 -3.01 -0.12 36.42
C ASP A 369 -1.55 0.26 36.74
N VAL A 370 -0.58 -0.21 35.96
CA VAL A 370 0.85 -0.05 36.29
C VAL A 370 1.49 1.17 35.61
N PHE A 371 0.83 1.79 34.63
CA PHE A 371 1.38 2.88 33.82
C PHE A 371 0.69 4.24 34.00
N GLY A 372 -0.12 4.41 35.06
CA GLY A 372 -0.82 5.66 35.34
C GLY A 372 -0.22 6.46 36.50
N GLU A 373 0.77 7.31 36.21
CA GLU A 373 0.79 8.78 36.46
C GLU A 373 2.05 9.43 35.87
#